data_AF-A0A7J4EKM0-F1
#
_entry.id   AF-A0A7J4EKM0-F1
#
_cell.length_a   1.000
_cell.length_b   1.000
_cell.length_c   1.000
_cell.angle_alpha   90.00
_cell.angle_beta   90.00
_cell.angle_gamma   90.00
#
_symmetry.space_group_name_H-M   'P 1'
#
loop_
_entity.id
_entity.type
_entity.pdbx_description
1 polymer ?
#
loop_
_entity_poly.entity_id
_entity_poly.type
_entity_poly.pdbx_seq_one_letter_code
_entity_poly.pdbx_strand_id
1 'polypeptide(L)' 'MVSKQVHLVAELLSKTKYSSIDDLLFAAERIDPDNFVLQISIDDYRTKGSPFDLKAIINALKYYEKLNIT' A
#
# COMPACT_ATOMS: atom_id res chain seq x y z
N MET A 1 6.32 14.30 19.06
CA MET A 1 6.97 13.32 18.17
C MET A 1 5.95 12.84 17.14
N VAL A 2 5.88 13.48 15.97
CA VAL A 2 5.02 13.07 14.84
C VAL A 2 5.84 12.98 13.54
N SER A 3 7.10 13.45 13.54
CA SER A 3 7.86 13.68 12.29
C SER A 3 8.49 12.44 11.65
N LYS A 4 8.67 11.32 12.36
CA LYS A 4 9.36 10.14 11.80
C LYS A 4 8.44 9.22 10.98
N GLN A 5 7.20 8.98 11.41
CA GLN A 5 6.28 8.10 10.68
C GLN A 5 5.72 8.77 9.42
N VAL A 6 5.34 10.05 9.50
CA VAL A 6 4.82 10.80 8.34
C VAL A 6 5.86 10.89 7.22
N HIS A 7 7.13 11.11 7.58
CA HIS A 7 8.23 11.13 6.61
C HIS A 7 8.40 9.77 5.91
N LEU A 8 8.38 8.68 6.68
CA LEU A 8 8.50 7.33 6.14
C LEU A 8 7.34 6.97 5.20
N VAL A 9 6.11 7.35 5.55
CA VAL A 9 4.93 7.14 4.69
C VAL A 9 5.09 7.89 3.36
N ALA A 10 5.50 9.16 3.41
CA ALA A 10 5.74 9.95 2.20
C ALA A 10 6.87 9.36 1.33
N GLU A 11 7.96 8.89 1.95
CA GLU A 11 9.06 8.24 1.24
C GLU A 11 8.63 6.91 0.60
N LEU A 12 7.75 6.15 1.25
CA LEU A 12 7.20 4.92 0.70
C LEU A 12 6.28 5.22 -0.49
N LEU A 13 5.39 6.21 -0.37
CA LEU A 13 4.48 6.61 -1.43
C LEU A 13 5.24 7.13 -2.67
N SER A 14 6.32 7.88 -2.48
CA SER A 14 7.16 8.40 -3.58
C SER A 14 7.85 7.31 -4.40
N LYS A 15 7.84 6.05 -3.96
CA LYS A 15 8.38 4.87 -4.66
C LYS A 15 7.31 4.09 -5.43
N THR A 16 6.16 4.71 -5.66
CA THR A 16 5.00 4.13 -6.35
C THR A 16 4.55 5.05 -7.47
N LYS A 17 3.71 4.54 -8.38
CA LYS A 17 3.09 5.35 -9.44
C LYS A 17 1.84 6.13 -8.96
N TYR A 18 1.44 5.96 -7.70
CA TYR A 18 0.21 6.52 -7.16
C TYR A 18 0.45 7.92 -6.58
N SER A 19 -0.51 8.83 -6.81
CA SER A 19 -0.46 10.22 -6.37
C SER A 19 -0.79 10.40 -4.89
N SER A 20 -1.56 9.48 -4.32
CA SER A 20 -1.99 9.54 -2.93
C SER A 20 -2.04 8.15 -2.30
N ILE A 21 -2.13 8.12 -0.97
CA ILE A 21 -2.37 6.90 -0.21
C ILE A 21 -3.73 6.30 -0.59
N ASP A 22 -4.77 7.12 -0.75
CA ASP A 22 -6.10 6.61 -1.11
C ASP A 22 -6.12 5.96 -2.49
N ASP A 23 -5.44 6.55 -3.48
CA ASP A 23 -5.30 5.94 -4.82
C ASP A 23 -4.59 4.58 -4.75
N LEU A 24 -3.56 4.49 -3.90
CA LEU A 24 -2.78 3.27 -3.70
C LEU A 24 -3.62 2.19 -3.02
N LEU A 25 -4.35 2.51 -1.96
CA LEU A 25 -5.22 1.58 -1.26
C LEU A 25 -6.34 1.10 -2.19
N PHE A 26 -6.96 2.02 -2.94
CA PHE A 26 -8.00 1.68 -3.91
C PHE A 26 -7.50 0.75 -5.01
N ALA A 27 -6.29 0.98 -5.52
CA ALA A 27 -5.68 0.07 -6.48
C ALA A 27 -5.41 -1.31 -5.88
N ALA A 28 -4.96 -1.37 -4.62
CA ALA A 28 -4.70 -2.62 -3.92
C ALA A 28 -5.98 -3.41 -3.62
N GLU A 29 -7.08 -2.76 -3.24
CA GLU A 29 -8.36 -3.43 -3.04
C GLU A 29 -8.87 -4.10 -4.32
N ARG A 30 -8.56 -3.52 -5.49
CA ARG A 30 -9.03 -3.99 -6.80
C ARG A 30 -8.11 -4.99 -7.48
N ILE A 31 -6.82 -5.02 -7.13
CA ILE A 31 -5.86 -5.87 -7.83
C ILE A 31 -6.09 -7.35 -7.56
N ASP A 32 -6.52 -7.66 -6.33
CA ASP A 32 -6.92 -9.00 -5.90
C ASP A 32 -7.92 -8.88 -4.73
N PRO A 33 -9.22 -8.77 -5.02
CA PRO A 33 -10.25 -8.62 -3.98
C PRO A 33 -10.39 -9.87 -3.10
N ASP A 34 -9.93 -11.04 -3.57
CA ASP A 34 -10.02 -12.31 -2.85
C ASP A 34 -8.78 -12.57 -1.98
N ASN A 35 -7.73 -11.75 -2.10
CA ASN A 35 -6.54 -11.84 -1.25
C ASN A 35 -6.80 -11.31 0.16
N PHE A 36 -7.28 -12.20 1.02
CA PHE A 36 -7.59 -11.91 2.43
C PHE A 36 -6.44 -11.23 3.20
N VAL A 37 -5.19 -11.62 2.93
CA VAL A 37 -4.02 -11.02 3.59
C VAL A 37 -3.85 -9.56 3.18
N LEU A 38 -4.02 -9.26 1.89
CA LEU A 38 -3.95 -7.89 1.39
C LEU A 38 -5.08 -7.03 1.95
N GLN A 39 -6.31 -7.56 2.04
CA GLN A 39 -7.44 -6.84 2.64
C GLN A 39 -7.18 -6.51 4.12
N ILE A 40 -6.66 -7.46 4.92
CA ILE A 40 -6.27 -7.20 6.31
C ILE A 40 -5.25 -6.07 6.39
N SER A 41 -4.20 -6.10 5.56
CA SER A 41 -3.18 -5.04 5.58
C SER A 41 -3.75 -3.67 5.23
N ILE A 42 -4.71 -3.59 4.30
CA ILE A 42 -5.39 -2.35 3.93
C ILE A 42 -6.21 -1.81 5.10
N ASP A 43 -7.02 -2.66 5.75
CA ASP A 43 -7.82 -2.29 6.91
C ASP A 43 -6.96 -1.88 8.12
N ASP A 44 -5.87 -2.61 8.38
CA ASP A 44 -4.92 -2.28 9.43
C ASP A 44 -4.22 -0.95 9.15
N TYR A 45 -3.86 -0.70 7.89
CA TYR A 45 -3.28 0.58 7.51
C TYR A 45 -4.27 1.74 7.70
N ARG A 46 -5.54 1.59 7.27
CA ARG A 46 -6.59 2.61 7.48
C ARG A 46 -6.82 2.91 8.97
N THR A 47 -6.74 1.89 9.81
CA THR A 47 -7.01 2.02 11.25
C THR A 47 -5.81 2.56 12.02
N LYS A 48 -4.59 2.11 11.69
CA LYS A 48 -3.38 2.33 12.50
C LYS A 48 -2.38 3.27 11.84
N GLY A 49 -2.50 3.56 10.55
CA GLY A 49 -1.55 4.35 9.77
C GLY A 49 -0.14 3.74 9.70
N SER A 50 -0.02 2.43 9.91
CA SER A 50 1.24 1.74 10.12
C SER A 50 2.10 1.69 8.84
N PRO A 51 3.32 2.26 8.83
CA PRO A 51 4.18 2.24 7.65
C PRO A 51 4.57 0.82 7.18
N PHE A 52 4.48 -0.18 8.07
CA PHE A 52 4.75 -1.57 7.73
C PHE A 52 3.67 -2.17 6.84
N ASP A 53 2.40 -1.89 7.16
CA ASP A 53 1.26 -2.33 6.35
C ASP A 53 1.27 -1.65 4.98
N LEU A 54 1.59 -0.34 4.94
CA LEU A 54 1.79 0.37 3.68
C LEU A 54 2.86 -0.28 2.80
N LYS A 55 3.99 -0.69 3.40
CA LYS A 55 5.06 -1.38 2.67
C LYS A 55 4.59 -2.74 2.13
N ALA A 56 3.80 -3.49 2.89
CA ALA A 56 3.23 -4.75 2.45
C ALA A 56 2.29 -4.56 1.25
N ILE A 57 1.42 -3.55 1.31
CA ILE A 57 0.49 -3.20 0.23
C ILE A 57 1.26 -2.78 -1.04
N ILE A 58 2.28 -1.93 -0.90
CA ILE A 58 3.16 -1.53 -2.01
C ILE A 58 3.81 -2.75 -2.67
N ASN A 59 4.29 -3.70 -1.87
CA ASN A 59 4.93 -4.90 -2.38
C ASN A 59 3.94 -5.81 -3.11
N ALA A 60 2.72 -5.96 -2.60
CA ALA A 60 1.66 -6.71 -3.27
C ALA A 60 1.37 -6.10 -4.64
N LEU A 61 1.13 -4.79 -4.70
CA LEU A 61 0.92 -4.08 -5.97
C LEU A 61 2.05 -4.32 -6.97
N LYS A 62 3.31 -4.18 -6.53
CA LYS A 62 4.49 -4.44 -7.39
C LYS A 62 4.59 -5.88 -7.87
N TYR A 63 4.16 -6.84 -7.05
CA TYR A 63 4.15 -8.25 -7.41
C TYR A 63 3.15 -8.51 -8.55
N TYR A 64 1.91 -8.05 -8.42
CA TYR A 64 0.90 -8.20 -9.48
C TYR A 64 1.21 -7.38 -10.73
N GLU A 65 1.80 -6.19 -10.59
CA GLU A 65 2.29 -5.41 -11.75
C GLU A 65 3.32 -6.19 -12.57
N LYS A 66 4.23 -6.92 -11.91
CA LYS A 66 5.21 -7.78 -12.61
C LYS A 66 4.55 -8.97 -13.31
N LEU A 67 3.44 -9.50 -12.77
CA LEU A 67 2.70 -10.58 -13.41
C LEU A 67 1.92 -10.11 -14.65
N ASN A 68 1.47 -8.86 -14.68
CA ASN A 68 0.69 -8.26 -15.78
C ASN A 68 1.52 -7.72 -16.96
N ILE A 69 2.85 -7.90 -16.95
CA ILE A 69 3.71 -7.61 -18.11
C ILE A 69 3.85 -8.92 -18.89
N THR A 70 2.83 -9.27 -19.67
CA THR A 70 2.89 -10.26 -20.76
C THR A 70 2.21 -9.68 -21.98
#